data_AF-A0A944CAA5-F1
#
_entry.id   AF-A0A944CAA5-F1
#
_cell.length_a   1.000
_cell.length_b   1.000
_cell.length_c   1.000
_cell.angle_alpha   90.00
_cell.angle_beta   90.00
_cell.angle_gamma   90.00
#
_symmetry.space_group_name_H-M   'P 1'
#
loop_
_entity.id
_entity.type
_entity.pdbx_description
1 polymer ?
#
loop_
_entity_poly.entity_id
_entity_poly.type
_entity_poly.pdbx_seq_one_letter_code
_entity_poly.pdbx_strand_id
1 'polypeptide(L)'
;MTRRSFLAFCGTVAAAIGIEGITEVEVAQAIEEKLLIGKAEGALLPVIWMELGSCTGCTESLAQADDPDPATIIMEYISLNYTETLGAGAGYSLEEAREETIKHADGKYVLVIEGAVMTACDGYALTVGDGPDHKPIPVCTPDGPLAEACKHAAA
;
A
#
# COMPACT_ATOMS: atom_id res chain seq x y z
N MET A 1 9.96 -15.92 12.87
CA MET A 1 10.49 -14.93 13.83
C MET A 1 9.32 -14.26 14.55
N THR A 2 9.44 -13.98 15.84
CA THR A 2 8.43 -13.19 16.57
C THR A 2 8.77 -11.71 16.52
N ARG A 3 7.77 -10.83 16.62
CA ARG A 3 7.97 -9.37 16.64
C ARG A 3 9.01 -8.94 17.69
N ARG A 4 8.96 -9.54 18.88
CA ARG A 4 9.96 -9.33 19.93
C ARG A 4 11.38 -9.77 19.51
N SER A 5 11.51 -10.92 18.85
CA SER A 5 12.83 -11.38 18.36
C SER A 5 13.40 -10.49 17.24
N PHE A 6 12.55 -9.92 16.39
CA PHE A 6 12.97 -8.98 15.34
C PHE A 6 13.41 -7.64 15.94
N LEU A 7 12.62 -7.07 16.85
CA LEU A 7 12.95 -5.81 17.52
C LEU A 7 14.22 -5.92 18.39
N ALA A 8 14.40 -7.04 19.09
CA ALA A 8 15.63 -7.33 19.83
C ALA A 8 16.85 -7.39 18.89
N PHE A 9 16.72 -8.00 17.71
CA PHE A 9 17.78 -8.02 16.70
C PHE A 9 18.11 -6.61 16.19
N CYS A 10 17.11 -5.81 15.81
CA CYS A 10 17.30 -4.43 15.40
C CYS A 10 18.00 -3.58 16.48
N GLY A 11 17.60 -3.74 17.75
CA GLY A 11 18.26 -3.07 18.88
C GLY A 11 19.72 -3.49 19.04
N THR A 12 20.03 -4.77 18.80
CA THR A 12 21.42 -5.28 18.86
C THR A 12 22.28 -4.66 17.75
N VAL A 13 21.75 -4.55 16.53
CA VAL A 13 22.44 -3.89 15.39
C VAL A 13 22.64 -2.40 15.65
N ALA A 14 21.62 -1.69 16.15
CA ALA A 14 21.70 -0.27 16.49
C ALA A 14 22.77 0.02 17.55
N ALA A 15 22.85 -0.83 18.58
CA ALA A 15 23.91 -0.75 19.59
C ALA A 15 25.30 -1.01 18.99
N ALA A 16 25.42 -1.97 18.07
CA ALA A 16 26.70 -2.30 17.42
C ALA A 16 27.24 -1.14 16.56
N ILE A 17 26.37 -0.29 16.00
CA ILE A 17 26.76 0.92 15.26
C ILE A 17 26.83 2.18 16.14
N GLY A 18 26.75 2.04 17.47
CA GLY A 18 26.98 3.12 18.42
C GLY A 18 25.80 4.08 18.63
N ILE A 19 24.59 3.67 18.26
CA ILE A 19 23.40 4.45 18.56
C ILE A 19 22.91 4.06 19.96
N GLU A 20 23.33 4.82 20.96
CA GLU A 20 22.93 4.62 22.36
C GLU A 20 21.53 5.19 22.63
N GLY A 21 20.75 4.49 23.45
CA GLY A 21 19.47 5.00 23.97
C GLY A 21 18.22 4.61 23.19
N ILE A 22 18.32 3.86 22.10
CA ILE A 22 17.15 3.36 21.37
C ILE A 22 16.54 2.16 22.09
N THR A 23 15.31 2.32 22.59
CA THR A 23 14.51 1.26 23.20
C THR A 23 13.72 0.46 22.14
N GLU A 24 13.31 -0.78 22.45
CA GLU A 24 12.39 -1.55 21.57
C GLU A 24 11.12 -0.76 21.22
N VAL A 25 10.67 0.10 22.13
CA VAL A 25 9.51 0.97 21.97
C VAL A 25 9.82 2.11 21.00
N GLU A 26 10.98 2.73 21.07
CA GLU A 26 11.39 3.77 20.11
C GLU A 26 11.71 3.19 18.73
N VAL A 27 12.23 1.95 18.64
CA VAL A 27 12.32 1.25 17.35
C VAL A 27 10.93 1.00 16.81
N ALA A 28 10.00 0.48 17.63
CA ALA A 28 8.64 0.23 17.20
C ALA A 28 7.92 1.53 16.81
N GLN A 29 8.06 2.60 17.58
CA GLN A 29 7.50 3.92 17.30
C GLN A 29 8.15 4.58 16.10
N ALA A 30 9.47 4.47 15.91
CA ALA A 30 10.13 4.99 14.72
C ALA A 30 9.81 4.15 13.48
N ILE A 31 9.62 2.84 13.63
CA ILE A 31 9.06 1.97 12.59
C ILE A 31 7.63 2.40 12.31
N GLU A 32 6.78 2.67 13.29
CA GLU A 32 5.38 3.08 13.08
C GLU A 32 5.26 4.54 12.58
N GLU A 33 6.15 5.45 12.96
CA GLU A 33 6.16 6.87 12.58
C GLU A 33 6.96 7.14 11.31
N LYS A 34 7.98 6.32 10.99
CA LYS A 34 8.79 6.39 9.77
C LYS A 34 8.49 5.28 8.76
N LEU A 35 7.69 4.26 9.07
CA LEU A 35 6.94 3.57 8.02
C LEU A 35 5.87 4.55 7.58
N LEU A 36 6.11 5.06 6.40
CA LEU A 36 5.43 6.11 5.66
C LEU A 36 4.00 5.72 5.24
N ILE A 37 3.26 4.96 6.06
CA ILE A 37 1.86 4.64 5.76
C ILE A 37 1.03 5.89 6.03
N GLY A 38 0.72 6.61 4.95
CA GLY A 38 -0.19 7.73 4.94
C GLY A 38 0.33 9.08 5.42
N LYS A 39 1.57 9.23 5.92
CA LYS A 39 2.08 10.60 6.18
C LYS A 39 2.58 11.24 4.89
N ALA A 40 1.99 12.38 4.50
CA ALA A 40 2.55 13.27 3.47
C ALA A 40 3.83 14.01 3.93
N GLU A 41 4.22 13.84 5.19
CA GLU A 41 5.44 14.40 5.78
C GLU A 41 6.53 13.33 5.77
N GLY A 42 7.23 13.23 4.63
CA GLY A 42 8.30 12.29 4.35
C GLY A 42 8.92 12.60 2.98
N ALA A 43 10.05 11.96 2.64
CA ALA A 43 10.67 12.14 1.33
C ALA A 43 9.97 11.34 0.22
N LEU A 44 9.23 10.29 0.58
CA LEU A 44 8.60 9.38 -0.37
C LEU A 44 7.15 9.77 -0.65
N LEU A 45 6.74 9.73 -1.91
CA LEU A 45 5.36 9.99 -2.33
C LEU A 45 4.47 8.77 -2.01
N PRO A 46 3.40 8.91 -1.20
CA PRO A 46 2.49 7.79 -0.94
C PRO A 46 1.78 7.32 -2.21
N VAL A 47 1.78 6.01 -2.46
CA VAL A 47 1.16 5.38 -3.62
C VAL A 47 0.21 4.27 -3.17
N ILE A 48 -1.00 4.31 -3.73
CA ILE A 48 -1.97 3.23 -3.72
C ILE A 48 -2.01 2.67 -5.14
N TRP A 49 -1.58 1.43 -5.34
CA TRP A 49 -1.61 0.73 -6.62
C TRP A 49 -2.71 -0.31 -6.58
N MET A 50 -3.79 -0.09 -7.34
CA MET A 50 -4.93 -1.02 -7.39
C MET A 50 -4.88 -1.83 -8.67
N GLU A 51 -4.77 -3.14 -8.51
CA GLU A 51 -4.88 -4.12 -9.58
C GLU A 51 -6.36 -4.45 -9.84
N LEU A 52 -6.90 -3.99 -10.97
CA LEU A 52 -8.32 -4.17 -11.30
C LEU A 52 -8.54 -5.33 -12.29
N GLY A 53 -9.18 -5.07 -13.43
CA GLY A 53 -9.25 -5.99 -14.55
C GLY A 53 -7.89 -6.14 -15.23
N SER A 54 -6.90 -6.61 -14.48
CA SER A 54 -5.49 -6.71 -14.84
C SER A 54 -5.08 -8.16 -15.12
N CYS A 55 -4.03 -8.30 -15.92
CA CYS A 55 -3.26 -9.54 -16.08
C CYS A 55 -1.93 -9.52 -15.31
N THR A 56 -1.71 -8.52 -14.44
CA THR A 56 -0.47 -8.27 -13.68
C THR A 56 0.74 -7.90 -14.54
N GLY A 57 0.55 -7.74 -15.85
CA GLY A 57 1.65 -7.43 -16.78
C GLY A 57 2.25 -6.04 -16.57
N CYS A 58 1.50 -5.05 -16.03
CA CYS A 58 2.09 -3.74 -15.72
C CYS A 58 2.98 -3.83 -14.49
N THR A 59 2.58 -4.61 -13.48
CA THR A 59 3.42 -4.92 -12.32
C THR A 59 4.68 -5.70 -12.72
N GLU A 60 4.57 -6.71 -13.58
CA GLU A 60 5.74 -7.43 -14.11
C GLU A 60 6.67 -6.49 -14.89
N SER A 61 6.10 -5.60 -15.72
CA SER A 61 6.88 -4.59 -16.45
C SER A 61 7.60 -3.62 -15.50
N LEU A 62 6.98 -3.24 -14.38
CA LEU A 62 7.66 -2.44 -13.35
C LEU A 62 8.80 -3.24 -12.72
N ALA A 63 8.60 -4.52 -12.43
CA ALA A 63 9.62 -5.39 -11.85
C ALA A 63 10.84 -5.62 -12.77
N GLN A 64 10.71 -5.33 -14.06
CA GLN A 64 11.79 -5.39 -15.06
C GLN A 64 12.45 -4.02 -15.33
N ALA A 65 12.08 -2.96 -14.60
CA ALA A 65 12.75 -1.66 -14.75
C ALA A 65 14.21 -1.74 -14.32
N ASP A 66 15.11 -1.09 -15.05
CA ASP A 66 16.57 -1.14 -14.79
C ASP A 66 17.16 0.20 -14.30
N ASP A 67 16.62 1.35 -14.72
CA ASP A 67 17.18 2.67 -14.39
C ASP A 67 16.09 3.73 -14.17
N PRO A 68 15.72 4.03 -12.91
CA PRO A 68 16.11 3.32 -11.69
C PRO A 68 15.48 1.91 -11.58
N ASP A 69 16.12 1.01 -10.84
CA ASP A 69 15.58 -0.33 -10.55
C ASP A 69 14.36 -0.27 -9.59
N PRO A 70 13.55 -1.34 -9.48
CA PRO A 70 12.30 -1.29 -8.72
C PRO A 70 12.52 -1.10 -7.21
N ALA A 71 13.63 -1.61 -6.67
CA ALA A 71 13.96 -1.42 -5.26
C ALA A 71 14.29 0.04 -5.00
N THR A 72 15.07 0.69 -5.87
CA THR A 72 15.32 2.14 -5.79
C THR A 72 14.01 2.93 -5.90
N ILE A 73 13.14 2.59 -6.86
CA ILE A 73 11.81 3.24 -6.99
C ILE A 73 11.04 3.19 -5.67
N ILE A 74 10.90 2.00 -5.09
CA ILE A 74 10.09 1.76 -3.89
C ILE A 74 10.75 2.26 -2.60
N MET A 75 12.08 2.33 -2.53
CA MET A 75 12.78 2.73 -1.29
C MET A 75 13.16 4.22 -1.27
N GLU A 76 13.34 4.84 -2.44
CA GLU A 76 13.88 6.21 -2.54
C GLU A 76 12.91 7.23 -3.13
N TYR A 77 11.89 6.81 -3.89
CA TYR A 77 10.95 7.74 -4.54
C TYR A 77 9.52 7.65 -4.02
N ILE A 78 8.98 6.45 -3.85
CA ILE A 78 7.57 6.25 -3.49
C ILE A 78 7.43 5.40 -2.24
N SER A 79 6.35 5.62 -1.49
CA SER A 79 5.91 4.68 -0.44
C SER A 79 4.74 3.88 -1.01
N LEU A 80 5.03 2.65 -1.45
CA LEU A 80 4.04 1.75 -2.04
C LEU A 80 3.18 1.12 -0.92
N ASN A 81 2.21 1.87 -0.43
CA ASN A 81 1.45 1.53 0.78
C ASN A 81 0.36 0.49 0.54
N TYR A 82 -0.11 0.37 -0.71
CA TYR A 82 -1.08 -0.63 -1.12
C TYR A 82 -0.74 -1.15 -2.51
N THR A 83 -0.70 -2.48 -2.62
CA THR A 83 -0.61 -3.28 -3.85
C THR A 83 -0.97 -4.70 -3.45
N GLU A 84 -1.82 -5.34 -4.22
CA GLU A 84 -2.23 -6.73 -3.98
C GLU A 84 -1.10 -7.71 -4.31
N THR A 85 -0.24 -7.35 -5.27
CA THR A 85 0.79 -8.25 -5.81
C THR A 85 2.09 -8.24 -5.02
N LEU A 86 2.61 -7.05 -4.66
CA LEU A 86 3.92 -6.91 -3.98
C LEU A 86 3.80 -6.68 -2.47
N GLY A 87 2.57 -6.48 -1.97
CA GLY A 87 2.30 -6.16 -0.59
C GLY A 87 2.64 -7.33 0.34
N ALA A 88 3.22 -7.01 1.51
CA ALA A 88 3.45 -8.01 2.55
C ALA A 88 2.16 -8.34 3.34
N GLY A 89 1.20 -7.42 3.36
CA GLY A 89 -0.11 -7.60 3.99
C GLY A 89 -1.10 -8.31 3.07
N ALA A 90 -2.19 -8.81 3.64
CA ALA A 90 -3.29 -9.42 2.90
C ALA A 90 -4.64 -9.17 3.60
N GLY A 91 -5.73 -9.25 2.83
CA GLY A 91 -7.10 -9.07 3.32
C GLY A 91 -7.23 -7.80 4.16
N TYR A 92 -7.79 -7.94 5.37
CA TYR A 92 -8.02 -6.83 6.30
C TYR A 92 -6.78 -5.94 6.52
N SER A 93 -5.60 -6.54 6.75
CA SER A 93 -4.38 -5.76 7.02
C SER A 93 -3.92 -4.90 5.84
N LEU A 94 -4.19 -5.35 4.61
CA LEU A 94 -3.85 -4.60 3.41
C LEU A 94 -4.88 -3.49 3.16
N GLU A 95 -6.16 -3.77 3.38
CA GLU A 95 -7.22 -2.75 3.30
C GLU A 95 -7.08 -1.67 4.37
N GLU A 96 -6.68 -2.02 5.59
CA GLU A 96 -6.36 -1.06 6.65
C GLU A 96 -5.24 -0.10 6.20
N ALA A 97 -4.16 -0.62 5.60
CA ALA A 97 -3.08 0.22 5.06
C ALA A 97 -3.56 1.18 3.94
N ARG A 98 -4.52 0.74 3.11
CA ARG A 98 -5.16 1.59 2.10
C ARG A 98 -5.95 2.72 2.75
N GLU A 99 -6.79 2.39 3.72
CA GLU A 99 -7.64 3.34 4.44
C GLU A 99 -6.81 4.35 5.23
N GLU A 100 -5.77 3.91 5.92
CA GLU A 100 -4.82 4.78 6.61
C GLU A 100 -4.09 5.71 5.64
N THR A 101 -3.72 5.21 4.46
CA THR A 101 -3.09 6.05 3.43
C THR A 101 -4.03 7.13 2.93
N ILE A 102 -5.28 6.79 2.61
CA ILE A 102 -6.29 7.77 2.18
C ILE A 102 -6.53 8.81 3.28
N LYS A 103 -6.69 8.37 4.53
CA LYS A 103 -7.00 9.23 5.66
C LYS A 103 -5.87 10.21 5.98
N HIS A 104 -4.63 9.74 6.01
CA HIS A 104 -3.51 10.56 6.47
C HIS A 104 -2.84 11.33 5.32
N ALA A 105 -2.94 10.85 4.07
CA ALA A 105 -2.38 11.48 2.88
C ALA A 105 -3.45 12.12 1.99
N ASP A 106 -4.60 12.50 2.54
CA ASP A 106 -5.73 13.06 1.78
C ASP A 106 -5.29 14.18 0.82
N GLY A 107 -5.66 14.01 -0.46
CA GLY A 107 -5.24 14.90 -1.57
C GLY A 107 -3.74 14.93 -1.89
N LYS A 108 -2.93 14.04 -1.27
CA LYS A 108 -1.45 14.02 -1.34
C LYS A 108 -0.87 12.62 -1.57
N TYR A 109 -1.65 11.71 -2.14
CA TYR A 109 -1.19 10.40 -2.62
C TYR A 109 -1.44 10.25 -4.12
N VAL A 110 -0.70 9.34 -4.76
CA VAL A 110 -0.97 8.93 -6.13
C VAL A 110 -1.76 7.62 -6.12
N LEU A 111 -2.87 7.62 -6.84
CA LEU A 111 -3.62 6.41 -7.15
C LEU A 111 -3.16 5.89 -8.52
N VAL A 112 -2.53 4.72 -8.54
CA VAL A 112 -2.20 3.99 -9.76
C VAL A 112 -3.32 2.97 -9.98
N ILE A 113 -3.92 3.01 -11.17
CA ILE A 113 -4.90 2.01 -11.61
C ILE A 113 -4.24 1.12 -12.63
N GLU A 114 -4.15 -0.17 -12.33
CA GLU A 114 -3.68 -1.19 -13.26
C GLU A 114 -4.87 -1.98 -13.80
N GLY A 115 -4.98 -2.08 -15.12
CA GLY A 115 -6.06 -2.80 -15.79
C GLY A 115 -7.36 -2.00 -15.92
N ALA A 116 -8.44 -2.69 -16.32
CA ALA A 116 -9.71 -2.05 -16.61
C ALA A 116 -10.57 -1.79 -15.36
N VAL A 117 -11.21 -0.61 -15.31
CA VAL A 117 -12.25 -0.28 -14.34
C VAL A 117 -13.57 -0.92 -14.80
N MET A 118 -13.97 -2.03 -14.19
CA MET A 118 -15.16 -2.78 -14.63
C MET A 118 -16.45 -2.23 -14.01
N THR A 119 -17.32 -1.65 -14.84
CA THR A 119 -18.59 -1.04 -14.41
C THR A 119 -19.81 -1.95 -14.60
N ALA A 120 -19.65 -3.07 -15.31
CA ALA A 120 -20.72 -4.02 -15.58
C ALA A 120 -21.21 -4.74 -14.31
N CYS A 121 -22.35 -5.44 -14.43
CA CYS A 121 -22.98 -6.20 -13.34
C CYS A 121 -23.22 -5.34 -12.08
N ASP A 122 -23.70 -4.11 -12.25
CA ASP A 122 -23.92 -3.16 -11.16
C ASP A 122 -22.66 -2.93 -10.29
N GLY A 123 -21.48 -2.95 -10.91
CA GLY A 123 -20.18 -2.80 -10.25
C GLY A 123 -19.61 -4.09 -9.66
N TYR A 124 -20.29 -5.23 -9.80
CA TYR A 124 -19.85 -6.55 -9.30
C TYR A 124 -19.06 -7.39 -10.30
N ALA A 125 -18.80 -6.87 -11.51
CA ALA A 125 -17.94 -7.56 -12.47
C ALA A 125 -16.51 -7.78 -11.93
N LEU A 126 -16.07 -6.94 -10.98
CA LEU A 126 -14.83 -7.06 -10.25
C LEU A 126 -15.03 -6.64 -8.80
N THR A 127 -14.47 -7.42 -7.87
CA THR A 127 -14.47 -7.13 -6.44
C THR A 127 -13.05 -7.20 -5.91
N VAL A 128 -12.72 -6.30 -4.99
CA VAL A 128 -11.41 -6.23 -4.31
C VAL A 128 -11.60 -6.37 -2.81
N GLY A 129 -10.52 -6.73 -2.11
CA GLY A 129 -10.49 -6.80 -0.65
C GLY A 129 -11.55 -7.71 0.00
N ASP A 130 -11.68 -7.55 1.32
CA ASP A 130 -12.68 -8.25 2.14
C ASP A 130 -13.45 -7.21 2.97
N GLY A 131 -14.68 -6.93 2.57
CA GLY A 131 -15.53 -5.92 3.18
C GLY A 131 -16.23 -6.41 4.44
N PRO A 132 -17.11 -5.58 5.04
CA PRO A 132 -17.89 -5.96 6.22
C PRO A 132 -18.61 -7.31 6.04
N ASP A 133 -18.59 -8.16 7.07
CA ASP A 133 -19.15 -9.52 7.07
C ASP A 133 -18.54 -10.49 6.04
N HIS A 134 -17.27 -10.31 5.69
CA HIS A 134 -16.54 -11.12 4.69
C HIS A 134 -17.16 -11.08 3.28
N LYS A 135 -17.75 -9.94 2.92
CA LYS A 135 -18.35 -9.74 1.61
C LYS A 135 -17.35 -9.03 0.69
N PRO A 136 -17.17 -9.49 -0.56
CA PRO A 136 -16.28 -8.81 -1.51
C PRO A 136 -16.69 -7.35 -1.70
N ILE A 137 -15.73 -6.43 -1.81
CA ILE A 137 -16.00 -5.01 -2.03
C ILE A 137 -16.10 -4.77 -3.54
N PRO A 138 -17.29 -4.50 -4.09
CA PRO A 138 -17.41 -4.16 -5.51
C PRO A 138 -16.76 -2.81 -5.79
N VAL A 139 -15.98 -2.74 -6.87
CA VAL A 139 -15.10 -1.59 -7.17
C VAL A 139 -15.90 -0.33 -7.56
N CYS A 140 -16.97 -0.52 -8.34
CA CYS A 140 -17.75 0.55 -8.97
C CYS A 140 -19.18 0.68 -8.43
N THR A 141 -19.37 0.57 -7.12
CA THR A 141 -20.63 0.90 -6.44
C THR A 141 -20.53 2.27 -5.75
N PRO A 142 -21.65 2.86 -5.29
CA PRO A 142 -21.62 4.14 -4.57
C PRO A 142 -20.71 4.16 -3.34
N ASP A 143 -20.56 2.99 -2.68
CA ASP A 143 -19.72 2.81 -1.50
C ASP A 143 -18.37 2.12 -1.83
N GLY A 144 -18.11 1.87 -3.12
CA GLY A 144 -16.91 1.21 -3.60
C GLY A 144 -15.68 2.12 -3.58
N PRO A 145 -14.46 1.54 -3.55
CA PRO A 145 -13.21 2.30 -3.43
C PRO A 145 -12.97 3.27 -4.60
N LEU A 146 -13.58 3.04 -5.76
CA LEU A 146 -13.45 3.89 -6.95
C LEU A 146 -14.77 4.57 -7.35
N ALA A 147 -15.72 4.75 -6.42
CA ALA A 147 -17.04 5.33 -6.70
C ALA A 147 -16.99 6.62 -7.55
N GLU A 148 -16.02 7.51 -7.31
CA GLU A 148 -15.87 8.75 -8.09
C GLU A 148 -15.26 8.50 -9.48
N ALA A 149 -14.21 7.68 -9.56
CA ALA A 149 -13.58 7.35 -10.84
C ALA A 149 -14.54 6.61 -11.78
N CYS A 150 -15.40 5.74 -11.23
CA CYS A 150 -16.38 4.98 -12.01
C CYS A 150 -17.51 5.85 -12.59
N LYS A 151 -17.77 7.05 -12.06
CA LYS A 151 -18.76 8.00 -12.64
C LYS A 151 -18.35 8.54 -14.02
N HIS A 152 -17.04 8.55 -14.27
CA HIS A 152 -16.46 9.08 -15.51
C HIS A 152 -15.82 8.00 -16.38
N ALA A 153 -15.82 6.75 -15.92
CA ALA A 153 -15.35 5.62 -16.70
C ALA A 153 -16.28 5.37 -17.88
N ALA A 154 -15.73 5.36 -19.09
CA ALA A 154 -16.47 4.95 -20.28
C ALA A 154 -16.71 3.43 -20.23
N ALA A 155 -17.94 3.02 -20.53
CA ALA A 155 -18.32 1.62 -20.71
C ALA A 155 -17.78 1.05 -22.03
#